data_AF-A0A8H2VJ20-F1
#
_entry.id   AF-A0A8H2VJ20-F1
#
_cell.length_a   1.000
_cell.length_b   1.000
_cell.length_c   1.000
_cell.angle_alpha   90.00
_cell.angle_beta   90.00
_cell.angle_gamma   90.00
#
_symmetry.space_group_name_H-M   'P 1'
#
loop_
_entity.id
_entity.type
_entity.pdbx_description
1 polymer ?
#
loop_
_entity_poly.entity_id
_entity_poly.type
_entity_poly.pdbx_seq_one_letter_code
_entity_poly.pdbx_strand_id
1 'polypeptide(L)'
;MSEPSKEKNGKIEIAIIGAGIIGCCTAYYLTRHPKFSPEKYHITIYESNEVACAASGKAGGLLANWAFPSQLGALSFDMHKELAEKYDGGKNWDYRVLDTISLEADIRDDVITKKLSMISSNEKEKEINENSEHMNPNTKKHLKDMLGGYSNASLNSLTSAETNNSDMLSSIRDKLKISDTQSDDTFDDSDNENDDEQDTESKNPLPEKLDWIQRDLVDDWSTIGDIKSTAQMHPSKFTKFMLKKAMEVGVVDLIYAKVTGLTFDEDTKKMVGLSFLPDKIKNKKSPKDILSSCKVEETNEDGELQTYDIDNIIVAMGPWTSKLLADCPISGLRAHSITVMPEDMSKISAFAMFTELKVADSEYFSPEIYARRDEIYVCGEGDTLLDLPDPTKDSPIDEGKCEELFKFAGKLSNSIAKGHTLLKQACYLPVLNVPTSSGPLLGQTNVDNLYLASGHSCWGINNSVISGKIMSEVILDGVAASAPIDKLEPKIFFDASQLSSP
;
A
#
# COMPACT_ATOMS: atom_id res chain seq x y z
N MET A 1 -4.50 17.79 17.26
CA MET A 1 -3.64 18.62 16.39
C MET A 1 -3.24 19.85 17.17
N SER A 2 -1.96 20.23 17.13
CA SER A 2 -1.39 21.39 17.84
C SER A 2 -2.01 22.71 17.35
N GLU A 3 -1.92 23.74 18.18
CA GLU A 3 -2.33 25.10 17.82
C GLU A 3 -1.31 25.72 16.85
N PRO A 4 -1.75 26.57 15.90
CA PRO A 4 -0.87 27.27 14.96
C PRO A 4 0.15 28.17 15.67
N SER A 5 1.25 28.49 14.98
CA SER A 5 2.35 29.30 15.50
C SER A 5 1.90 30.71 15.96
N LYS A 6 2.64 31.32 16.90
CA LYS A 6 2.41 32.72 17.36
C LYS A 6 3.26 33.68 16.51
N GLU A 7 2.59 34.63 15.84
CA GLU A 7 3.05 35.80 15.05
C GLU A 7 4.55 35.98 14.82
N LYS A 8 5.01 35.92 13.55
CA LYS A 8 6.44 36.09 13.23
C LYS A 8 6.67 36.80 11.88
N ASN A 9 6.63 38.14 11.95
CA ASN A 9 6.94 39.05 10.85
C ASN A 9 8.44 38.96 10.46
N GLY A 10 8.76 38.90 9.16
CA GLY A 10 10.15 38.99 8.65
C GLY A 10 10.98 37.70 8.63
N LYS A 11 10.32 36.54 8.65
CA LYS A 11 10.98 35.23 8.50
C LYS A 11 11.14 34.80 7.06
N ILE A 12 12.06 33.86 6.83
CA ILE A 12 12.13 33.11 5.59
C ILE A 12 10.94 32.14 5.53
N GLU A 13 10.07 32.31 4.54
CA GLU A 13 8.89 31.47 4.34
C GLU A 13 9.21 30.29 3.42
N ILE A 14 8.80 29.09 3.85
CA ILE A 14 8.82 27.88 3.03
C ILE A 14 7.39 27.37 2.88
N ALA A 15 6.82 27.49 1.68
CA ALA A 15 5.54 26.89 1.35
C ALA A 15 5.72 25.45 0.85
N ILE A 16 4.94 24.53 1.38
CA ILE A 16 4.86 23.14 0.91
C ILE A 16 3.44 22.89 0.42
N ILE A 17 3.30 22.54 -0.86
CA ILE A 17 1.99 22.31 -1.48
C ILE A 17 1.73 20.79 -1.53
N GLY A 18 0.85 20.32 -0.65
CA GLY A 18 0.46 18.92 -0.47
C GLY A 18 0.89 18.36 0.89
N ALA A 19 -0.08 17.92 1.71
CA ALA A 19 0.15 17.22 2.98
C ALA A 19 0.07 15.69 2.83
N GLY A 20 0.57 15.18 1.70
CA GLY A 20 0.91 13.78 1.53
C GLY A 20 2.19 13.40 2.26
N ILE A 21 2.54 12.11 2.22
CA ILE A 21 3.70 11.56 2.96
C ILE A 21 5.02 12.27 2.60
N ILE A 22 5.19 12.66 1.33
CA ILE A 22 6.37 13.40 0.86
C ILE A 22 6.44 14.77 1.52
N GLY A 23 5.39 15.60 1.40
CA GLY A 23 5.34 16.94 2.00
C GLY A 23 5.50 16.92 3.52
N CYS A 24 4.87 15.97 4.21
CA CYS A 24 5.01 15.81 5.65
C CYS A 24 6.43 15.38 6.07
N CYS A 25 7.08 14.48 5.32
CA CYS A 25 8.47 14.10 5.57
C CYS A 25 9.43 15.28 5.28
N THR A 26 9.20 16.05 4.22
CA THR A 26 9.97 17.27 3.92
C THR A 26 9.90 18.27 5.07
N ALA A 27 8.69 18.57 5.56
CA ALA A 27 8.51 19.46 6.72
C ALA A 27 9.21 18.93 7.99
N TYR A 28 9.10 17.62 8.24
CA TYR A 28 9.81 16.98 9.35
C TYR A 28 11.32 17.19 9.23
N TYR A 29 11.93 16.86 8.10
CA TYR A 29 13.39 16.95 7.95
C TYR A 29 13.90 18.40 7.91
N LEU A 30 13.16 19.33 7.28
CA LEU A 30 13.46 20.76 7.34
C LEU A 30 13.59 21.23 8.78
N THR A 31 12.60 20.93 9.63
CA THR A 31 12.61 21.39 11.03
C THR A 31 13.66 20.71 11.92
N ARG A 32 14.33 19.66 11.46
CA ARG A 32 15.44 18.99 12.17
C ARG A 32 16.79 19.26 11.53
N HIS A 33 16.83 20.02 10.44
CA HIS A 33 18.06 20.33 9.76
C HIS A 33 18.94 21.26 10.64
N PRO A 34 20.27 21.07 10.71
CA PRO A 34 21.14 21.89 11.57
C PRO A 34 21.10 23.40 11.29
N LYS A 35 20.79 23.80 10.05
CA LYS A 35 20.64 25.21 9.66
C LYS A 35 19.24 25.79 9.88
N PHE A 36 18.26 24.97 10.25
CA PHE A 36 16.92 25.44 10.53
C PHE A 36 16.84 26.04 11.93
N SER A 37 16.39 27.29 12.03
CA SER A 37 16.05 27.95 13.29
C SER A 37 14.58 28.39 13.27
N PRO A 38 13.81 28.10 14.33
CA PRO A 38 12.45 28.61 14.50
C PRO A 38 12.36 30.13 14.72
N GLU A 39 13.48 30.85 14.87
CA GLU A 39 13.49 32.32 14.82
C GLU A 39 13.61 32.83 13.37
N LYS A 40 14.29 32.08 12.50
CA LYS A 40 14.59 32.49 11.13
C LYS A 40 13.58 32.00 10.09
N TYR A 41 13.06 30.79 10.26
CA TYR A 41 12.22 30.12 9.25
C TYR A 41 10.78 29.92 9.74
N HIS A 42 9.85 29.95 8.80
CA HIS A 42 8.46 29.52 8.96
C HIS A 42 8.09 28.58 7.80
N ILE A 43 7.27 27.58 8.09
CA ILE A 43 6.80 26.62 7.08
C ILE A 43 5.28 26.65 7.05
N THR A 44 4.70 26.90 5.88
CA THR A 44 3.26 26.73 5.65
C THR A 44 3.03 25.54 4.74
N ILE A 45 2.22 24.58 5.19
CA ILE A 45 1.76 23.45 4.38
C ILE A 45 0.34 23.73 3.91
N TYR A 46 0.11 23.66 2.60
CA TYR A 46 -1.21 23.80 1.98
C TYR A 46 -1.75 22.43 1.58
N GLU A 47 -2.96 22.09 2.04
CA GLU A 47 -3.63 20.83 1.74
C GLU A 47 -5.06 21.08 1.25
N SER A 48 -5.40 20.61 0.06
CA SER A 48 -6.71 20.88 -0.56
C SER A 48 -7.86 20.13 0.10
N ASN A 49 -7.59 19.00 0.75
CA ASN A 49 -8.65 18.18 1.33
C ASN A 49 -8.31 17.71 2.76
N GLU A 50 -7.64 16.57 2.92
CA GLU A 50 -7.26 16.03 4.22
C GLU A 50 -5.84 15.48 4.17
N VAL A 51 -5.14 15.57 5.30
CA VAL A 51 -3.78 15.02 5.43
C VAL A 51 -3.79 13.54 5.10
N ALA A 52 -2.97 13.16 4.12
CA ALA A 52 -2.86 11.80 3.57
C ALA A 52 -4.14 11.25 2.90
N CYS A 53 -5.05 12.07 2.35
CA CYS A 53 -6.31 11.57 1.77
C CYS A 53 -6.17 10.80 0.44
N ALA A 54 -5.05 10.97 -0.25
CA ALA A 54 -4.77 10.32 -1.54
C ALA A 54 -3.89 9.06 -1.36
N ALA A 55 -2.99 8.78 -2.32
CA ALA A 55 -2.12 7.60 -2.31
C ALA A 55 -1.41 7.38 -0.96
N SER A 56 -0.97 8.46 -0.29
CA SER A 56 -0.28 8.39 1.00
C SER A 56 -1.08 7.76 2.14
N GLY A 57 -2.42 7.81 2.13
CA GLY A 57 -3.25 7.16 3.15
C GLY A 57 -3.83 5.82 2.71
N LYS A 58 -3.92 5.61 1.39
CA LYS A 58 -4.61 4.48 0.77
C LYS A 58 -3.68 3.35 0.32
N ALA A 59 -2.37 3.58 0.25
CA ALA A 59 -1.38 2.58 -0.16
C ALA A 59 -1.23 1.43 0.86
N GLY A 60 -0.78 0.27 0.40
CA GLY A 60 -0.59 -0.94 1.21
C GLY A 60 0.48 -0.85 2.31
N GLY A 61 1.47 0.03 2.14
CA GLY A 61 2.46 0.38 3.16
C GLY A 61 3.70 -0.49 3.21
N LEU A 62 3.99 -1.25 2.14
CA LEU A 62 5.22 -2.02 2.00
C LEU A 62 6.45 -1.10 1.97
N LEU A 63 7.49 -1.53 2.65
CA LEU A 63 8.83 -0.98 2.67
C LEU A 63 9.81 -2.08 2.24
N ALA A 64 10.73 -1.76 1.35
CA ALA A 64 11.68 -2.72 0.81
C ALA A 64 13.03 -2.05 0.55
N ASN A 65 14.11 -2.69 0.99
CA ASN A 65 15.46 -2.19 0.70
C ASN A 65 15.80 -2.22 -0.80
N TRP A 66 15.08 -3.04 -1.58
CA TRP A 66 15.18 -3.16 -3.03
C TRP A 66 14.20 -2.25 -3.78
N ALA A 67 13.50 -1.34 -3.09
CA ALA A 67 12.63 -0.36 -3.72
C ALA A 67 13.38 0.49 -4.76
N PHE A 68 12.69 0.84 -5.83
CA PHE A 68 13.23 1.68 -6.89
C PHE A 68 13.01 3.18 -6.59
N PRO A 69 13.90 4.10 -6.99
CA PRO A 69 15.22 3.85 -7.59
C PRO A 69 16.25 3.41 -6.55
N SER A 70 17.25 2.63 -6.97
CA SER A 70 18.19 1.96 -6.06
C SER A 70 19.03 2.93 -5.23
N GLN A 71 19.28 4.15 -5.72
CA GLN A 71 19.97 5.19 -4.94
C GLN A 71 19.14 5.76 -3.78
N LEU A 72 17.83 5.50 -3.74
CA LEU A 72 16.92 5.94 -2.67
C LEU A 72 16.43 4.78 -1.80
N GLY A 73 16.08 3.64 -2.43
CA GLY A 73 15.31 2.57 -1.80
C GLY A 73 15.90 2.03 -0.50
N ALA A 74 17.14 1.52 -0.57
CA ALA A 74 17.83 0.92 0.57
C ALA A 74 18.05 1.92 1.71
N LEU A 75 18.51 3.14 1.37
CA LEU A 75 18.74 4.19 2.35
C LEU A 75 17.43 4.60 3.05
N SER A 76 16.35 4.77 2.29
CA SER A 76 15.05 5.13 2.87
C SER A 76 14.49 4.02 3.76
N PHE A 77 14.71 2.76 3.39
CA PHE A 77 14.33 1.60 4.21
C PHE A 77 15.01 1.63 5.58
N ASP A 78 16.33 1.86 5.61
CA ASP A 78 17.09 1.97 6.85
C ASP A 78 16.61 3.17 7.70
N MET A 79 16.34 4.30 7.07
CA MET A 79 15.82 5.48 7.79
C MET A 79 14.41 5.27 8.37
N HIS A 80 13.55 4.49 7.69
CA HIS A 80 12.25 4.09 8.26
C HIS A 80 12.42 3.26 9.53
N LYS A 81 13.40 2.34 9.54
CA LYS A 81 13.76 1.57 10.73
C LYS A 81 14.25 2.47 11.86
N GLU A 82 15.15 3.40 11.58
CA GLU A 82 15.63 4.38 12.58
C GLU A 82 14.50 5.22 13.18
N LEU A 83 13.55 5.68 12.35
CA LEU A 83 12.38 6.43 12.83
C LEU A 83 11.48 5.55 13.70
N ALA A 84 11.29 4.29 13.33
CA ALA A 84 10.51 3.34 14.11
C ALA A 84 11.14 3.06 15.47
N GLU A 85 12.46 2.90 15.54
CA GLU A 85 13.19 2.74 16.81
C GLU A 85 13.11 4.01 17.66
N LYS A 86 13.29 5.19 17.04
CA LYS A 86 13.29 6.49 17.73
C LYS A 86 11.94 6.85 18.36
N TYR A 87 10.84 6.46 17.73
CA TYR A 87 9.51 6.94 18.10
C TYR A 87 8.52 5.82 18.43
N ASP A 88 8.97 4.60 18.69
CA ASP A 88 8.08 3.46 18.94
C ASP A 88 7.08 3.28 17.77
N GLY A 89 7.63 3.14 16.56
CA GLY A 89 6.87 3.08 15.31
C GLY A 89 5.95 1.87 15.24
N GLY A 90 6.31 0.79 15.94
CA GLY A 90 5.44 -0.38 16.09
C GLY A 90 4.10 -0.02 16.72
N LYS A 91 4.08 0.89 17.70
CA LYS A 91 2.86 1.37 18.35
C LYS A 91 2.20 2.54 17.59
N ASN A 92 3.00 3.47 17.08
CA ASN A 92 2.47 4.73 16.55
C ASN A 92 1.98 4.64 15.10
N TRP A 93 2.53 3.73 14.30
CA TRP A 93 2.13 3.56 12.90
C TRP A 93 2.27 2.12 12.39
N ASP A 94 2.19 1.15 13.29
CA ASP A 94 2.21 -0.27 12.98
C ASP A 94 3.44 -0.76 12.20
N TYR A 95 4.60 -0.10 12.40
CA TYR A 95 5.84 -0.59 11.81
C TYR A 95 6.16 -2.02 12.27
N ARG A 96 6.49 -2.89 11.32
CA ARG A 96 7.04 -4.21 11.60
C ARG A 96 7.80 -4.72 10.38
N VAL A 97 8.75 -5.61 10.63
CA VAL A 97 9.36 -6.45 9.59
C VAL A 97 8.44 -7.63 9.25
N LEU A 98 8.52 -8.14 8.04
CA LEU A 98 7.73 -9.30 7.57
C LEU A 98 8.45 -10.01 6.42
N ASP A 99 7.98 -11.20 6.07
CA ASP A 99 8.46 -11.90 4.89
C ASP A 99 7.65 -11.48 3.65
N THR A 100 8.28 -11.45 2.48
CA THR A 100 7.65 -11.04 1.23
C THR A 100 7.91 -12.08 0.15
N ILE A 101 6.85 -12.55 -0.49
CA ILE A 101 6.92 -13.62 -1.49
C ILE A 101 6.24 -13.22 -2.81
N SER A 102 6.68 -13.87 -3.88
CA SER A 102 5.95 -13.98 -5.14
C SER A 102 5.27 -15.35 -5.19
N LEU A 103 4.01 -15.42 -5.60
CA LEU A 103 3.19 -16.63 -5.55
C LEU A 103 2.34 -16.76 -6.82
N GLU A 104 2.43 -17.93 -7.46
CA GLU A 104 1.61 -18.30 -8.62
C GLU A 104 0.59 -19.36 -8.21
N ALA A 105 -0.68 -19.18 -8.59
CA ALA A 105 -1.74 -20.12 -8.22
C ALA A 105 -2.83 -20.27 -9.29
N ASP A 106 -3.37 -21.48 -9.42
CA ASP A 106 -4.51 -21.80 -10.27
C ASP A 106 -5.81 -21.82 -9.46
N ILE A 107 -6.60 -20.75 -9.62
CA ILE A 107 -7.86 -20.53 -8.90
C ILE A 107 -9.10 -20.68 -9.80
N ARG A 108 -8.96 -21.40 -10.92
CA ARG A 108 -10.10 -21.74 -11.79
C ARG A 108 -11.10 -22.65 -11.07
N ASP A 109 -12.38 -22.44 -11.36
CA ASP A 109 -13.47 -23.12 -10.62
C ASP A 109 -13.48 -24.65 -10.84
N ASP A 110 -13.10 -25.11 -12.03
CA ASP A 110 -12.94 -26.54 -12.34
C ASP A 110 -11.79 -27.18 -11.56
N VAL A 111 -10.68 -26.46 -11.39
CA VAL A 111 -9.53 -26.91 -10.59
C VAL A 111 -9.90 -27.02 -9.12
N ILE A 112 -10.55 -25.99 -8.56
CA ILE A 112 -11.04 -26.00 -7.18
C ILE A 112 -12.03 -27.15 -6.98
N THR A 113 -13.01 -27.32 -7.87
CA THR A 113 -14.02 -28.39 -7.79
C THR A 113 -13.39 -29.78 -7.85
N LYS A 114 -12.39 -29.97 -8.73
CA LYS A 114 -11.66 -31.24 -8.86
C LYS A 114 -10.85 -31.56 -7.59
N LYS A 115 -10.24 -30.57 -6.96
CA LYS A 115 -9.49 -30.76 -5.71
C LYS A 115 -10.43 -31.08 -4.54
N LEU A 116 -11.56 -30.39 -4.44
CA LEU A 116 -12.59 -30.67 -3.44
C LEU A 116 -13.17 -32.10 -3.58
N SER A 117 -13.39 -32.58 -4.81
CA SER A 117 -13.89 -33.94 -5.02
C SER A 117 -12.85 -35.02 -4.68
N MET A 118 -11.56 -34.76 -4.93
CA MET A 118 -10.46 -35.63 -4.51
C MET A 118 -10.36 -35.72 -2.97
N ILE A 119 -10.44 -34.58 -2.27
CA ILE A 119 -10.39 -34.55 -0.79
C ILE A 119 -11.56 -35.33 -0.20
N SER A 120 -12.79 -35.10 -0.68
CA SER A 120 -13.97 -35.82 -0.18
C SER A 120 -13.90 -37.33 -0.46
N SER A 121 -13.22 -37.75 -1.53
CA SER A 121 -12.99 -39.17 -1.83
C SER A 121 -11.97 -39.77 -0.86
N ASN A 122 -10.87 -39.06 -0.58
CA ASN A 122 -9.83 -39.50 0.35
C ASN A 122 -10.33 -39.53 1.81
N GLU A 123 -11.17 -38.59 2.23
CA GLU A 123 -11.80 -38.60 3.56
C GLU A 123 -12.76 -39.79 3.72
N LYS A 124 -13.56 -40.10 2.69
CA LYS A 124 -14.40 -41.31 2.68
C LYS A 124 -13.56 -42.58 2.72
N GLU A 125 -12.43 -42.63 2.02
CA GLU A 125 -11.52 -43.79 2.10
C GLU A 125 -10.87 -43.92 3.48
N LYS A 126 -10.49 -42.82 4.13
CA LYS A 126 -9.99 -42.82 5.52
C LYS A 126 -11.07 -43.28 6.50
N GLU A 127 -12.29 -42.77 6.40
CA GLU A 127 -13.42 -43.23 7.22
C GLU A 127 -13.73 -44.73 7.00
N ILE A 128 -13.67 -45.22 5.75
CA ILE A 128 -13.87 -46.64 5.45
C ILE A 128 -12.72 -47.49 6.05
N ASN A 129 -11.48 -47.00 5.97
CA ASN A 129 -10.33 -47.71 6.51
C ASN A 129 -10.33 -47.76 8.04
N GLU A 130 -10.63 -46.65 8.72
CA GLU A 130 -10.76 -46.57 10.18
C GLU A 130 -11.94 -47.44 10.69
N ASN A 131 -13.09 -47.43 10.01
CA ASN A 131 -14.21 -48.30 10.35
C ASN A 131 -13.94 -49.79 10.05
N SER A 132 -12.91 -50.11 9.25
CA SER A 132 -12.50 -51.49 8.93
C SER A 132 -11.50 -52.11 9.91
N GLU A 133 -10.93 -51.33 10.84
CA GLU A 133 -9.95 -51.83 11.82
C GLU A 133 -10.60 -52.68 12.93
N HIS A 134 -11.92 -52.66 13.05
CA HIS A 134 -12.70 -53.53 13.95
C HIS A 134 -13.50 -54.63 13.22
N MET A 135 -13.29 -54.84 11.92
CA MET A 135 -14.00 -55.88 11.15
C MET A 135 -13.18 -57.16 10.97
N ASN A 136 -13.87 -58.31 11.04
CA ASN A 136 -13.31 -59.63 10.78
C ASN A 136 -12.65 -59.69 9.37
N PRO A 137 -11.44 -60.27 9.23
CA PRO A 137 -10.70 -60.35 7.97
C PRO A 137 -11.48 -60.97 6.79
N ASN A 138 -12.46 -61.84 7.05
CA ASN A 138 -13.31 -62.41 5.99
C ASN A 138 -14.31 -61.39 5.42
N THR A 139 -14.75 -60.40 6.19
CA THR A 139 -15.67 -59.35 5.75
C THR A 139 -14.93 -58.25 4.97
N LYS A 140 -13.68 -57.96 5.35
CA LYS A 140 -12.79 -57.00 4.69
C LYS A 140 -12.43 -57.43 3.25
N LYS A 141 -12.23 -58.73 3.03
CA LYS A 141 -12.01 -59.32 1.69
C LYS A 141 -13.25 -59.22 0.80
N HIS A 142 -14.42 -59.51 1.37
CA HIS A 142 -15.69 -59.51 0.63
C HIS A 142 -16.16 -58.11 0.20
N LEU A 143 -15.82 -57.06 0.98
CA LEU A 143 -16.09 -55.67 0.63
C LEU A 143 -15.13 -55.14 -0.46
N LYS A 144 -13.83 -55.50 -0.39
CA LYS A 144 -12.83 -55.16 -1.41
C LYS A 144 -13.17 -55.76 -2.77
N ASP A 145 -13.65 -57.01 -2.78
CA ASP A 145 -14.07 -57.70 -4.00
C ASP A 145 -15.39 -57.13 -4.58
N MET A 146 -16.25 -56.51 -3.76
CA MET A 146 -17.47 -55.81 -4.21
C MET A 146 -17.17 -54.40 -4.77
N LEU A 147 -16.15 -53.71 -4.26
CA LEU A 147 -15.79 -52.34 -4.68
C LEU A 147 -14.81 -52.30 -5.86
N GLY A 148 -14.05 -53.38 -6.10
CA GLY A 148 -13.13 -53.50 -7.25
C GLY A 148 -13.81 -53.63 -8.63
N GLY A 149 -15.14 -53.59 -8.70
CA GLY A 149 -15.93 -53.79 -9.92
C GLY A 149 -16.47 -52.53 -10.60
N TYR A 150 -16.31 -51.34 -10.02
CA TYR A 150 -16.85 -50.11 -10.60
C TYR A 150 -15.80 -49.31 -11.34
N SER A 151 -15.81 -49.40 -12.68
CA SER A 151 -15.12 -48.42 -13.54
C SER A 151 -15.79 -47.05 -13.46
N ASN A 152 -15.01 -45.97 -13.66
CA ASN A 152 -15.40 -44.55 -13.63
C ASN A 152 -16.62 -44.13 -14.49
N ALA A 153 -17.23 -45.04 -15.26
CA ALA A 153 -18.36 -44.74 -16.14
C ALA A 153 -19.75 -44.89 -15.47
N SER A 154 -19.88 -45.49 -14.28
CA SER A 154 -21.19 -45.76 -13.65
C SER A 154 -21.64 -44.73 -12.61
N LEU A 155 -20.83 -43.71 -12.30
CA LEU A 155 -21.20 -42.63 -11.37
C LEU A 155 -21.85 -41.41 -12.05
N ASN A 156 -21.76 -41.29 -13.38
CA ASN A 156 -22.36 -40.20 -14.15
C ASN A 156 -23.87 -40.35 -14.40
N SER A 157 -24.50 -41.45 -13.98
CA SER A 157 -25.95 -41.66 -14.19
C SER A 157 -26.83 -41.32 -12.98
N LEU A 158 -26.29 -40.63 -11.97
CA LEU A 158 -27.05 -40.24 -10.77
C LEU A 158 -27.15 -38.72 -10.53
N THR A 159 -26.68 -37.89 -11.47
CA THR A 159 -26.70 -36.42 -11.35
C THR A 159 -27.73 -35.73 -12.25
N SER A 160 -28.77 -36.43 -12.68
CA SER A 160 -29.93 -35.82 -13.36
C SER A 160 -31.13 -35.74 -12.41
N ALA A 161 -31.00 -34.88 -11.40
CA ALA A 161 -32.14 -34.28 -10.72
C ALA A 161 -31.71 -32.95 -10.09
N GLU A 162 -32.16 -31.86 -10.70
CA GLU A 162 -32.09 -30.51 -10.15
C GLU A 162 -32.78 -30.48 -8.78
N THR A 163 -32.15 -29.87 -7.76
CA THR A 163 -32.80 -28.95 -6.82
C THR A 163 -31.80 -28.30 -5.87
N ASN A 164 -31.97 -26.99 -5.69
CA ASN A 164 -31.30 -26.13 -4.72
C ASN A 164 -31.38 -26.69 -3.28
N ASN A 165 -30.33 -26.55 -2.46
CA ASN A 165 -30.44 -25.84 -1.18
C ASN A 165 -29.14 -25.76 -0.37
N SER A 166 -28.97 -24.57 0.21
CA SER A 166 -27.95 -24.10 1.15
C SER A 166 -27.99 -24.75 2.55
N ASP A 167 -28.70 -25.86 2.75
CA ASP A 167 -29.01 -26.40 4.09
C ASP A 167 -28.14 -27.60 4.51
N MET A 168 -27.27 -28.11 3.63
CA MET A 168 -26.42 -29.28 3.95
C MET A 168 -25.19 -28.92 4.79
N LEU A 169 -24.70 -27.68 4.69
CA LEU A 169 -23.48 -27.22 5.38
C LEU A 169 -23.71 -26.86 6.86
N SER A 170 -24.96 -26.61 7.29
CA SER A 170 -25.29 -26.36 8.69
C SER A 170 -25.33 -27.64 9.53
N SER A 171 -25.75 -28.77 8.92
CA SER A 171 -25.98 -30.03 9.63
C SER A 171 -24.70 -30.81 9.97
N ILE A 172 -23.56 -30.45 9.38
CA ILE A 172 -22.25 -31.07 9.65
C ILE A 172 -21.57 -30.41 10.86
N ARG A 173 -21.85 -29.12 11.11
CA ARG A 173 -21.23 -28.31 12.16
C ARG A 173 -21.67 -28.70 13.59
N ASP A 174 -22.85 -29.29 13.74
CA ASP A 174 -23.41 -29.65 15.05
C ASP A 174 -22.95 -31.02 15.60
N LYS A 175 -22.24 -31.84 14.81
CA LYS A 175 -21.84 -33.20 15.22
C LYS A 175 -20.44 -33.33 15.83
N LEU A 176 -19.65 -32.26 15.88
CA LEU A 176 -18.30 -32.28 16.44
C LEU A 176 -18.25 -31.51 17.77
N LYS A 177 -18.71 -32.15 18.85
CA LYS A 177 -18.35 -31.80 20.23
C LYS A 177 -17.51 -32.92 20.83
N ILE A 178 -16.30 -32.54 21.22
CA ILE A 178 -15.19 -33.33 21.74
C ILE A 178 -15.53 -33.97 23.09
N SER A 179 -14.95 -35.15 23.37
CA SER A 179 -14.53 -35.52 24.73
C SER A 179 -13.22 -36.32 24.71
N ASP A 180 -12.28 -35.88 25.53
CA ASP A 180 -10.94 -36.43 25.81
C ASP A 180 -10.94 -37.85 26.40
N THR A 181 -9.84 -38.59 26.19
CA THR A 181 -9.10 -39.29 27.28
C THR A 181 -7.75 -39.85 26.82
N GLN A 182 -6.78 -39.81 27.75
CA GLN A 182 -5.36 -40.18 27.67
C GLN A 182 -5.10 -41.69 27.56
N SER A 183 -3.95 -42.09 27.00
CA SER A 183 -2.98 -42.99 27.67
C SER A 183 -1.66 -43.14 26.89
N ASP A 184 -0.63 -43.51 27.67
CA ASP A 184 0.81 -43.45 27.44
C ASP A 184 1.43 -44.54 26.56
N ASP A 185 2.67 -44.24 26.15
CA ASP A 185 3.88 -45.07 26.20
C ASP A 185 4.39 -45.92 25.02
N THR A 186 5.63 -45.57 24.66
CA THR A 186 6.82 -46.40 24.33
C THR A 186 7.28 -46.64 22.88
N PHE A 187 8.58 -46.33 22.73
CA PHE A 187 9.56 -46.52 21.66
C PHE A 187 9.61 -47.90 20.98
N ASP A 188 9.96 -47.93 19.69
CA ASP A 188 11.03 -48.80 19.18
C ASP A 188 11.64 -48.26 17.85
N ASP A 189 12.96 -48.32 17.76
CA ASP A 189 13.81 -47.99 16.60
C ASP A 189 13.92 -49.23 15.70
N SER A 190 13.76 -49.08 14.38
CA SER A 190 14.49 -49.93 13.44
C SER A 190 14.54 -49.34 12.03
N ASP A 191 15.76 -49.01 11.61
CA ASP A 191 16.15 -48.76 10.22
C ASP A 191 15.76 -49.93 9.31
N ASN A 192 15.20 -49.62 8.14
CA ASN A 192 15.23 -50.49 6.97
C ASN A 192 15.35 -49.64 5.71
N GLU A 193 16.49 -49.80 5.04
CA GLU A 193 16.78 -49.28 3.71
C GLU A 193 16.14 -50.15 2.61
N ASN A 194 15.78 -49.45 1.53
CA ASN A 194 15.49 -49.90 0.15
C ASN A 194 14.05 -50.38 -0.15
N ASP A 195 13.32 -49.59 -0.95
CA ASP A 195 13.19 -49.88 -2.39
C ASP A 195 12.46 -48.73 -3.12
N ASP A 196 12.83 -48.58 -4.40
CA ASP A 196 12.42 -47.57 -5.39
C ASP A 196 10.90 -47.28 -5.45
N GLU A 197 10.50 -46.07 -5.08
CA GLU A 197 9.32 -45.39 -5.62
C GLU A 197 9.69 -43.96 -6.00
N GLN A 198 9.30 -43.56 -7.21
CA GLN A 198 9.54 -42.23 -7.77
C GLN A 198 8.97 -41.16 -6.84
N ASP A 199 9.84 -40.52 -6.07
CA ASP A 199 9.60 -39.25 -5.40
C ASP A 199 9.13 -38.26 -6.46
N THR A 200 7.81 -37.99 -6.49
CA THR A 200 7.32 -36.71 -6.98
C THR A 200 7.81 -35.67 -5.97
N GLU A 201 9.04 -35.19 -6.14
CA GLU A 201 9.65 -34.11 -5.38
C GLU A 201 8.59 -33.04 -5.12
N SER A 202 8.23 -32.85 -3.84
CA SER A 202 7.38 -31.76 -3.44
C SER A 202 8.06 -30.47 -3.87
N LYS A 203 7.51 -29.83 -4.90
CA LYS A 203 7.79 -28.44 -5.25
C LYS A 203 7.86 -27.64 -3.94
N ASN A 204 8.99 -26.99 -3.71
CA ASN A 204 9.27 -25.99 -2.67
C ASN A 204 8.07 -25.74 -1.72
N PRO A 205 8.01 -26.35 -0.52
CA PRO A 205 6.83 -26.22 0.34
C PRO A 205 6.68 -24.77 0.83
N LEU A 206 5.47 -24.22 0.70
CA LEU A 206 5.17 -22.86 1.19
C LEU A 206 5.59 -22.69 2.67
N PRO A 207 6.05 -21.50 3.10
CA PRO A 207 6.47 -21.26 4.48
C PRO A 207 5.40 -21.71 5.47
N GLU A 208 5.75 -22.47 6.50
CA GLU A 208 4.78 -23.05 7.46
C GLU A 208 3.85 -21.99 8.07
N LYS A 209 4.40 -20.81 8.36
CA LYS A 209 3.64 -19.69 8.92
C LYS A 209 2.60 -19.12 7.96
N LEU A 210 2.69 -19.35 6.65
CA LEU A 210 1.71 -18.92 5.66
C LEU A 210 0.60 -19.98 5.54
N ASP A 211 -0.22 -20.10 6.58
CA ASP A 211 -1.27 -21.11 6.72
C ASP A 211 -2.68 -20.62 6.33
N TRP A 212 -2.82 -19.32 6.08
CA TRP A 212 -4.07 -18.70 5.63
C TRP A 212 -4.24 -18.68 4.10
N ILE A 213 -3.40 -19.41 3.36
CA ILE A 213 -3.48 -19.60 1.91
C ILE A 213 -3.82 -21.05 1.57
N GLN A 214 -4.65 -21.26 0.55
CA GLN A 214 -5.00 -22.60 0.06
C GLN A 214 -3.80 -23.21 -0.69
N ARG A 215 -2.92 -23.88 0.07
CA ARG A 215 -1.65 -24.45 -0.41
C ARG A 215 -1.83 -25.34 -1.63
N ASP A 216 -2.91 -26.11 -1.68
CA ASP A 216 -3.19 -27.01 -2.80
C ASP A 216 -3.37 -26.27 -4.12
N LEU A 217 -3.73 -24.98 -4.12
CA LEU A 217 -3.92 -24.17 -5.34
C LEU A 217 -2.62 -23.56 -5.88
N VAL A 218 -1.53 -23.62 -5.12
CA VAL A 218 -0.27 -22.93 -5.46
C VAL A 218 0.57 -23.80 -6.41
N ASP A 219 0.96 -23.20 -7.54
CA ASP A 219 1.74 -23.87 -8.58
C ASP A 219 3.24 -23.67 -8.39
N ASP A 220 3.64 -22.45 -7.98
CA ASP A 220 5.02 -22.05 -7.67
C ASP A 220 5.05 -20.85 -6.70
N TRP A 221 6.18 -20.66 -6.01
CA TRP A 221 6.44 -19.46 -5.22
C TRP A 221 7.94 -19.23 -5.00
N SER A 222 8.29 -17.98 -4.73
CA SER A 222 9.66 -17.57 -4.40
C SER A 222 9.71 -16.49 -3.33
N THR A 223 10.82 -16.41 -2.60
CA THR A 223 11.07 -15.33 -1.64
C THR A 223 11.66 -14.12 -2.37
N ILE A 224 11.04 -12.96 -2.18
CA ILE A 224 11.55 -11.67 -2.70
C ILE A 224 12.05 -10.74 -1.59
N GLY A 225 11.66 -11.01 -0.35
CA GLY A 225 12.08 -10.26 0.83
C GLY A 225 11.88 -11.06 2.11
N ASP A 226 12.66 -10.69 3.12
CA ASP A 226 12.66 -11.30 4.45
C ASP A 226 12.62 -10.20 5.52
N ILE A 227 12.58 -10.62 6.79
CA ILE A 227 12.58 -9.70 7.93
C ILE A 227 13.79 -8.74 8.02
N LYS A 228 14.82 -8.89 7.18
CA LYS A 228 15.97 -7.98 7.09
C LYS A 228 15.87 -7.00 5.93
N SER A 229 15.07 -7.30 4.93
CA SER A 229 14.98 -6.57 3.66
C SER A 229 13.61 -5.95 3.39
N THR A 230 12.57 -6.40 4.09
CA THR A 230 11.22 -5.84 3.97
C THR A 230 10.56 -5.56 5.32
N ALA A 231 9.68 -4.56 5.29
CA ALA A 231 8.89 -4.11 6.42
C ALA A 231 7.57 -3.54 5.91
N GLN A 232 6.66 -3.25 6.82
CA GLN A 232 5.39 -2.61 6.52
C GLN A 232 5.08 -1.60 7.61
N MET A 233 4.33 -0.57 7.23
CA MET A 233 3.72 0.39 8.14
C MET A 233 2.29 0.71 7.70
N HIS A 234 1.53 1.37 8.58
CA HIS A 234 0.28 2.02 8.21
C HIS A 234 0.56 3.44 7.66
N PRO A 235 0.37 3.71 6.35
CA PRO A 235 0.83 4.96 5.73
C PRO A 235 0.15 6.24 6.25
N SER A 236 -1.17 6.21 6.47
CA SER A 236 -1.90 7.36 7.04
C SER A 236 -1.43 7.70 8.46
N LYS A 237 -1.24 6.70 9.33
CA LYS A 237 -0.74 6.89 10.70
C LYS A 237 0.66 7.51 10.69
N PHE A 238 1.57 6.97 9.87
CA PHE A 238 2.93 7.51 9.73
C PHE A 238 2.92 8.96 9.20
N THR A 239 2.18 9.23 8.12
CA THR A 239 2.10 10.58 7.53
C THR A 239 1.63 11.63 8.53
N LYS A 240 0.53 11.33 9.25
CA LYS A 240 -0.01 12.21 10.30
C LYS A 240 0.95 12.35 11.47
N PHE A 241 1.70 11.30 11.82
CA PHE A 241 2.73 11.35 12.84
C PHE A 241 3.88 12.29 12.45
N MET A 242 4.39 12.19 11.22
CA MET A 242 5.46 13.05 10.71
C MET A 242 5.05 14.52 10.68
N LEU A 243 3.83 14.80 10.22
CA LEU A 243 3.26 16.15 10.26
C LEU A 243 3.19 16.67 11.70
N LYS A 244 2.62 15.87 12.63
CA LYS A 244 2.55 16.24 14.04
C LYS A 244 3.94 16.58 14.60
N LYS A 245 4.95 15.78 14.28
CA LYS A 245 6.35 16.03 14.71
C LYS A 245 6.93 17.30 14.11
N ALA A 246 6.64 17.62 12.85
CA ALA A 246 7.05 18.90 12.26
C ALA A 246 6.39 20.08 13.00
N MET A 247 5.09 20.01 13.26
CA MET A 247 4.31 21.05 13.94
C MET A 247 4.68 21.26 15.42
N GLU A 248 5.24 20.26 16.11
CA GLU A 248 5.72 20.38 17.49
C GLU A 248 6.78 21.49 17.67
N VAL A 249 7.43 21.94 16.59
CA VAL A 249 8.41 23.05 16.61
C VAL A 249 7.75 24.43 16.74
N GLY A 250 6.43 24.51 16.51
CA GLY A 250 5.65 25.73 16.71
C GLY A 250 5.89 26.84 15.69
N VAL A 251 6.38 26.48 14.50
CA VAL A 251 6.58 27.36 13.32
C VAL A 251 6.22 26.66 12.01
N VAL A 252 5.44 25.58 12.10
CA VAL A 252 4.90 24.85 10.96
C VAL A 252 3.40 24.89 11.07
N ASP A 253 2.76 25.54 10.13
CA ASP A 253 1.31 25.70 10.08
C ASP A 253 0.72 24.91 8.91
N LEU A 254 -0.49 24.39 9.11
CA LEU A 254 -1.27 23.69 8.08
C LEU A 254 -2.47 24.54 7.73
N ILE A 255 -2.61 24.86 6.45
CA ILE A 255 -3.76 25.55 5.88
C ILE A 255 -4.50 24.56 4.99
N TYR A 256 -5.79 24.36 5.25
CA TYR A 256 -6.65 23.62 4.34
C TYR A 256 -7.06 24.55 3.20
N ALA A 257 -6.44 24.40 2.04
CA ALA A 257 -6.67 25.23 0.87
C ALA A 257 -6.22 24.52 -0.41
N LYS A 258 -6.96 24.75 -1.49
CA LYS A 258 -6.56 24.35 -2.84
C LYS A 258 -5.67 25.45 -3.42
N VAL A 259 -4.39 25.16 -3.64
CA VAL A 259 -3.52 26.04 -4.43
C VAL A 259 -3.95 26.00 -5.89
N THR A 260 -4.16 27.17 -6.47
CA THR A 260 -4.71 27.36 -7.82
C THR A 260 -3.69 27.94 -8.80
N GLY A 261 -2.65 28.61 -8.30
CA GLY A 261 -1.62 29.22 -9.14
C GLY A 261 -0.35 29.55 -8.39
N LEU A 262 0.69 29.86 -9.15
CA LEU A 262 1.98 30.35 -8.67
C LEU A 262 2.23 31.75 -9.22
N THR A 263 2.98 32.58 -8.49
CA THR A 263 3.31 33.94 -8.89
C THR A 263 4.80 34.05 -9.23
N PHE A 264 5.09 34.21 -10.51
CA PHE A 264 6.43 34.46 -11.03
C PHE A 264 6.69 35.97 -11.14
N ASP A 265 7.84 36.41 -10.64
CA ASP A 265 8.33 37.78 -10.77
C ASP A 265 9.31 37.85 -11.96
N GLU A 266 8.91 38.57 -13.02
CA GLU A 266 9.69 38.75 -14.25
C GLU A 266 11.00 39.51 -14.05
N ASP A 267 11.04 40.45 -13.09
CA ASP A 267 12.22 41.29 -12.86
C ASP A 267 13.31 40.49 -12.14
N THR A 268 12.91 39.72 -11.11
CA THR A 268 13.85 38.89 -10.34
C THR A 268 14.05 37.49 -10.92
N LYS A 269 13.17 37.05 -11.83
CA LYS A 269 13.08 35.69 -12.39
C LYS A 269 12.88 34.60 -11.34
N LYS A 270 12.11 34.90 -10.30
CA LYS A 270 11.88 34.00 -9.16
C LYS A 270 10.41 33.70 -8.99
N MET A 271 10.13 32.54 -8.40
CA MET A 271 8.81 32.30 -7.81
C MET A 271 8.73 32.99 -6.45
N VAL A 272 7.74 33.86 -6.27
CA VAL A 272 7.63 34.75 -5.10
C VAL A 272 6.32 34.60 -4.32
N GLY A 273 5.38 33.83 -4.86
CA GLY A 273 4.04 33.73 -4.29
C GLY A 273 3.19 32.61 -4.86
N LEU A 274 2.00 32.44 -4.31
CA LEU A 274 0.99 31.49 -4.78
C LEU A 274 -0.42 32.01 -4.54
N SER A 275 -1.38 31.52 -5.33
CA SER A 275 -2.82 31.77 -5.17
C SER A 275 -3.51 30.51 -4.66
N PHE A 276 -4.50 30.67 -3.79
CA PHE A 276 -5.20 29.56 -3.17
C PHE A 276 -6.64 29.88 -2.77
N LEU A 277 -7.48 28.85 -2.82
CA LEU A 277 -8.87 28.87 -2.34
C LEU A 277 -8.94 28.20 -0.97
N PRO A 278 -9.16 28.94 0.13
CA PRO A 278 -9.21 28.38 1.47
C PRO A 278 -10.50 27.62 1.75
N ASP A 279 -10.38 26.47 2.44
CA ASP A 279 -11.53 25.77 3.00
C ASP A 279 -12.01 26.49 4.26
N LYS A 280 -13.13 27.21 4.15
CA LYS A 280 -13.68 28.02 5.25
C LYS A 280 -14.15 27.19 6.45
N ILE A 281 -14.38 25.89 6.30
CA ILE A 281 -14.89 25.00 7.35
C ILE A 281 -13.73 24.36 8.12
N LYS A 282 -12.70 23.90 7.42
CA LYS A 282 -11.59 23.14 8.02
C LYS A 282 -10.53 24.02 8.69
N ASN A 283 -10.45 25.30 8.32
CA ASN A 283 -9.49 26.23 8.90
C ASN A 283 -9.98 26.77 10.26
N LYS A 284 -9.21 26.50 11.33
CA LYS A 284 -9.52 26.97 12.70
C LYS A 284 -9.28 28.46 12.92
N LYS A 285 -8.37 29.05 12.13
CA LYS A 285 -8.03 30.48 12.08
C LYS A 285 -8.17 30.94 10.64
N SER A 286 -8.33 32.24 10.40
CA SER A 286 -8.32 32.72 9.03
C SER A 286 -6.92 32.47 8.43
N PRO A 287 -6.81 32.12 7.13
CA PRO A 287 -5.51 31.99 6.47
C PRO A 287 -4.65 33.26 6.61
N LYS A 288 -5.27 34.45 6.63
CA LYS A 288 -4.59 35.73 6.84
C LYS A 288 -3.91 35.81 8.22
N ASP A 289 -4.50 35.22 9.27
CA ASP A 289 -3.91 35.18 10.62
C ASP A 289 -2.72 34.21 10.72
N ILE A 290 -2.73 33.16 9.89
CA ILE A 290 -1.65 32.15 9.85
C ILE A 290 -0.46 32.71 9.08
N LEU A 291 -0.72 33.32 7.93
CA LEU A 291 0.28 33.84 6.99
C LEU A 291 0.89 35.20 7.39
N SER A 292 1.09 35.43 8.68
CA SER A 292 1.63 36.70 9.19
C SER A 292 3.06 37.04 8.72
N SER A 293 3.80 36.06 8.20
CA SER A 293 5.11 36.23 7.57
C SER A 293 5.04 36.74 6.13
N CYS A 294 3.88 36.61 5.48
CA CYS A 294 3.68 36.87 4.06
C CYS A 294 2.70 38.03 3.84
N LYS A 295 2.79 38.68 2.68
CA LYS A 295 1.70 39.57 2.25
C LYS A 295 0.55 38.70 1.76
N VAL A 296 -0.69 39.02 2.14
CA VAL A 296 -1.89 38.31 1.69
C VAL A 296 -2.93 39.31 1.19
N GLU A 297 -3.38 39.10 -0.03
CA GLU A 297 -4.38 39.94 -0.71
C GLU A 297 -5.55 39.07 -1.19
N GLU A 298 -6.74 39.65 -1.24
CA GLU A 298 -7.94 38.98 -1.75
C GLU A 298 -8.15 39.42 -3.20
N THR A 299 -8.21 38.44 -4.11
CA THR A 299 -8.02 38.70 -5.54
C THR A 299 -9.31 38.65 -6.36
N ASN A 300 -10.36 38.01 -5.87
CA ASN A 300 -11.63 37.89 -6.58
C ASN A 300 -12.84 37.72 -5.65
N GLU A 301 -14.06 37.80 -6.22
CA GLU A 301 -15.32 37.65 -5.50
C GLU A 301 -15.53 36.22 -4.94
N ASP A 302 -14.83 35.23 -5.51
CA ASP A 302 -14.86 33.83 -5.06
C ASP A 302 -14.07 33.60 -3.75
N GLY A 303 -13.37 34.64 -3.27
CA GLY A 303 -12.58 34.61 -2.04
C GLY A 303 -11.25 33.89 -2.20
N GLU A 304 -10.70 33.84 -3.42
CA GLU A 304 -9.32 33.45 -3.65
C GLU A 304 -8.37 34.44 -2.98
N LEU A 305 -7.37 33.87 -2.32
CA LEU A 305 -6.32 34.62 -1.66
C LEU A 305 -5.02 34.43 -2.42
N GLN A 306 -4.27 35.50 -2.57
CA GLN A 306 -2.92 35.46 -3.10
C GLN A 306 -1.95 35.86 -2.01
N THR A 307 -0.83 35.15 -1.93
CA THR A 307 0.22 35.45 -0.98
C THR A 307 1.56 35.62 -1.67
N TYR A 308 2.33 36.59 -1.19
CA TYR A 308 3.63 36.99 -1.71
C TYR A 308 4.68 37.01 -0.59
N ASP A 309 5.94 37.25 -0.98
CA ASP A 309 7.12 37.19 -0.11
C ASP A 309 7.43 35.75 0.37
N ILE A 310 7.19 34.76 -0.49
CA ILE A 310 7.57 33.37 -0.23
C ILE A 310 8.98 33.11 -0.79
N ASP A 311 9.90 32.66 0.08
CA ASP A 311 11.29 32.41 -0.31
C ASP A 311 11.50 31.05 -0.98
N ASN A 312 10.73 30.02 -0.59
CA ASN A 312 10.83 28.69 -1.18
C ASN A 312 9.44 28.06 -1.32
N ILE A 313 9.10 27.59 -2.53
CA ILE A 313 7.85 26.88 -2.82
C ILE A 313 8.19 25.45 -3.23
N ILE A 314 7.71 24.47 -2.46
CA ILE A 314 7.93 23.05 -2.69
C ILE A 314 6.62 22.42 -3.14
N VAL A 315 6.56 21.97 -4.39
CA VAL A 315 5.41 21.25 -4.95
C VAL A 315 5.53 19.76 -4.60
N ALA A 316 4.61 19.25 -3.78
CA ALA A 316 4.53 17.85 -3.35
C ALA A 316 3.12 17.28 -3.56
N MET A 317 2.49 17.65 -4.67
CA MET A 317 1.06 17.43 -4.97
C MET A 317 0.72 16.03 -5.50
N GLY A 318 1.66 15.09 -5.47
CA GLY A 318 1.47 13.75 -6.03
C GLY A 318 0.95 13.83 -7.49
N PRO A 319 -0.10 13.09 -7.86
CA PRO A 319 -0.56 13.04 -9.25
C PRO A 319 -1.14 14.36 -9.76
N TRP A 320 -1.49 15.30 -8.86
CA TRP A 320 -2.00 16.64 -9.22
C TRP A 320 -0.92 17.64 -9.58
N THR A 321 0.36 17.24 -9.60
CA THR A 321 1.48 18.14 -9.91
C THR A 321 1.29 18.86 -11.25
N SER A 322 0.85 18.15 -12.30
CA SER A 322 0.63 18.72 -13.62
C SER A 322 -0.56 19.69 -13.71
N LYS A 323 -1.42 19.73 -12.69
CA LYS A 323 -2.49 20.74 -12.60
C LYS A 323 -1.98 22.12 -12.21
N LEU A 324 -0.80 22.19 -11.59
CA LEU A 324 -0.14 23.44 -11.20
C LEU A 324 1.05 23.77 -12.11
N LEU A 325 1.76 22.73 -12.57
CA LEU A 325 2.91 22.83 -13.47
C LEU A 325 2.57 22.11 -14.78
N ALA A 326 1.99 22.82 -15.75
CA ALA A 326 1.35 22.24 -16.94
C ALA A 326 2.27 21.27 -17.73
N ASP A 327 3.53 21.63 -17.91
CA ASP A 327 4.50 20.84 -18.67
C ASP A 327 5.18 19.74 -17.84
N CYS A 328 4.85 19.62 -16.55
CA CYS A 328 5.42 18.59 -15.70
C CYS A 328 4.93 17.20 -16.16
N PRO A 329 5.83 16.27 -16.51
CA PRO A 329 5.47 14.98 -17.09
C PRO A 329 4.99 13.97 -16.04
N ILE A 330 4.25 14.41 -15.03
CA ILE A 330 3.65 13.57 -13.99
C ILE A 330 2.16 13.46 -14.24
N SER A 331 1.67 12.23 -14.40
CA SER A 331 0.23 11.93 -14.49
C SER A 331 -0.23 11.05 -13.34
N GLY A 332 -1.55 10.85 -13.27
CA GLY A 332 -2.16 9.89 -12.37
C GLY A 332 -2.37 8.53 -13.04
N LEU A 333 -2.00 7.46 -12.34
CA LEU A 333 -2.43 6.09 -12.62
C LEU A 333 -3.38 5.64 -11.52
N ARG A 334 -4.66 5.36 -11.83
CA ARG A 334 -5.67 5.01 -10.83
C ARG A 334 -5.53 3.56 -10.42
N ALA A 335 -5.35 3.27 -9.14
CA ALA A 335 -5.33 1.92 -8.60
C ALA A 335 -6.46 1.72 -7.59
N HIS A 336 -7.09 0.54 -7.62
CA HIS A 336 -8.15 0.14 -6.70
C HIS A 336 -7.58 -0.75 -5.60
N SER A 337 -8.13 -0.60 -4.40
CA SER A 337 -7.81 -1.47 -3.28
C SER A 337 -9.01 -1.65 -2.37
N ILE A 338 -8.94 -2.73 -1.61
CA ILE A 338 -9.87 -3.04 -0.55
C ILE A 338 -9.10 -3.32 0.74
N THR A 339 -9.77 -3.14 1.87
CA THR A 339 -9.33 -3.75 3.12
C THR A 339 -10.36 -4.75 3.59
N VAL A 340 -9.88 -5.88 4.10
CA VAL A 340 -10.70 -7.03 4.46
C VAL A 340 -10.47 -7.36 5.92
N MET A 341 -11.56 -7.51 6.66
CA MET A 341 -11.56 -8.17 7.96
C MET A 341 -11.80 -9.67 7.73
N PRO A 342 -10.81 -10.54 7.92
CA PRO A 342 -10.99 -11.99 7.83
C PRO A 342 -11.82 -12.50 9.01
N GLU A 343 -12.24 -13.76 8.95
CA GLU A 343 -12.99 -14.43 10.02
C GLU A 343 -12.25 -14.38 11.37
N ASP A 344 -10.92 -14.53 11.35
CA ASP A 344 -10.07 -14.50 12.54
C ASP A 344 -8.70 -13.89 12.21
N MET A 345 -8.50 -12.63 12.62
CA MET A 345 -7.22 -11.92 12.44
C MET A 345 -6.04 -12.56 13.17
N SER A 346 -6.28 -13.33 14.24
CA SER A 346 -5.19 -13.94 15.01
C SER A 346 -4.47 -15.06 14.25
N LYS A 347 -5.11 -15.58 13.19
CA LYS A 347 -4.57 -16.61 12.28
C LYS A 347 -3.85 -16.02 11.07
N ILE A 348 -3.78 -14.70 10.93
CA ILE A 348 -3.13 -14.08 9.79
C ILE A 348 -1.70 -13.72 10.16
N SER A 349 -0.76 -14.54 9.70
CA SER A 349 0.66 -14.26 9.79
C SER A 349 1.07 -13.08 8.88
N ALA A 350 2.12 -12.35 9.29
CA ALA A 350 2.58 -11.17 8.58
C ALA A 350 3.35 -11.56 7.30
N PHE A 351 2.68 -11.48 6.17
CA PHE A 351 3.25 -11.61 4.84
C PHE A 351 2.78 -10.48 3.92
N ALA A 352 3.64 -10.11 2.98
CA ALA A 352 3.27 -9.36 1.79
C ALA A 352 3.47 -10.27 0.58
N MET A 353 2.46 -10.36 -0.27
CA MET A 353 2.46 -11.29 -1.38
C MET A 353 2.17 -10.53 -2.67
N PHE A 354 3.01 -10.78 -3.67
CA PHE A 354 2.78 -10.41 -5.05
C PHE A 354 2.28 -11.68 -5.73
N THR A 355 1.02 -11.67 -6.18
CA THR A 355 0.40 -12.88 -6.70
C THR A 355 0.17 -12.78 -8.20
N GLU A 356 0.25 -13.91 -8.88
CA GLU A 356 -0.23 -14.08 -10.25
C GLU A 356 -1.21 -15.25 -10.25
N LEU A 357 -2.50 -14.93 -10.38
CA LEU A 357 -3.58 -15.90 -10.18
C LEU A 357 -4.19 -16.24 -11.53
N LYS A 358 -4.11 -17.51 -11.93
CA LYS A 358 -4.79 -17.99 -13.13
C LYS A 358 -6.29 -18.10 -12.84
N VAL A 359 -7.09 -17.27 -13.49
CA VAL A 359 -8.55 -17.18 -13.30
C VAL A 359 -9.34 -17.83 -14.43
N ALA A 360 -8.74 -17.96 -15.61
CA ALA A 360 -9.23 -18.74 -16.76
C ALA A 360 -8.04 -19.28 -17.58
N ASP A 361 -8.29 -20.05 -18.64
CA ASP A 361 -7.24 -20.77 -19.40
C ASP A 361 -6.09 -19.87 -19.89
N SER A 362 -6.40 -18.63 -20.25
CA SER A 362 -5.47 -17.61 -20.75
C SER A 362 -5.63 -16.26 -20.05
N GLU A 363 -6.20 -16.25 -18.84
CA GLU A 363 -6.48 -15.03 -18.08
C GLU A 363 -5.87 -15.12 -16.70
N TYR A 364 -5.13 -14.06 -16.34
CA TYR A 364 -4.45 -13.91 -15.07
C TYR A 364 -4.93 -12.64 -14.37
N PHE A 365 -4.98 -12.71 -13.05
CA PHE A 365 -5.27 -11.59 -12.17
C PHE A 365 -4.16 -11.49 -11.13
N SER A 366 -3.51 -10.34 -11.03
CA SER A 366 -2.28 -10.22 -10.24
C SER A 366 -2.42 -9.24 -9.07
N PRO A 367 -3.23 -9.57 -8.03
CA PRO A 367 -3.38 -8.71 -6.88
C PRO A 367 -2.15 -8.79 -5.98
N GLU A 368 -1.87 -7.69 -5.29
CA GLU A 368 -0.95 -7.66 -4.17
C GLU A 368 -1.76 -7.78 -2.87
N ILE A 369 -1.34 -8.66 -1.96
CA ILE A 369 -2.05 -8.97 -0.71
C ILE A 369 -1.09 -8.78 0.45
N TYR A 370 -1.38 -7.80 1.31
CA TYR A 370 -0.56 -7.50 2.47
C TYR A 370 -1.36 -7.67 3.75
N ALA A 371 -0.95 -8.63 4.58
CA ALA A 371 -1.55 -8.83 5.90
C ALA A 371 -1.13 -7.68 6.81
N ARG A 372 -2.01 -6.68 7.06
CA ARG A 372 -1.81 -5.64 8.08
C ARG A 372 -2.03 -6.21 9.49
N ARG A 373 -1.85 -5.43 10.55
CA ARG A 373 -2.02 -5.92 11.94
C ARG A 373 -3.49 -6.14 12.28
N ASP A 374 -4.35 -5.31 11.73
CA ASP A 374 -5.77 -5.16 12.05
C ASP A 374 -6.69 -5.55 10.88
N GLU A 375 -6.15 -5.73 9.67
CA GLU A 375 -6.89 -6.04 8.46
C GLU A 375 -5.97 -6.69 7.41
N ILE A 376 -6.52 -7.14 6.29
CA ILE A 376 -5.75 -7.53 5.09
C ILE A 376 -5.99 -6.47 4.02
N TYR A 377 -4.90 -5.91 3.48
CA TYR A 377 -4.96 -4.99 2.35
C TYR A 377 -4.81 -5.77 1.04
N VAL A 378 -5.66 -5.50 0.07
CA VAL A 378 -5.57 -6.09 -1.28
C VAL A 378 -5.68 -4.98 -2.32
N CYS A 379 -4.74 -4.92 -3.26
CA CYS A 379 -4.81 -3.98 -4.39
C CYS A 379 -4.56 -4.67 -5.73
N GLY A 380 -5.09 -4.08 -6.79
CA GLY A 380 -4.93 -4.57 -8.15
C GLY A 380 -4.17 -3.60 -9.03
N GLU A 381 -4.10 -3.94 -10.31
CA GLU A 381 -3.44 -3.15 -11.33
C GLU A 381 -4.07 -1.76 -11.53
N GLY A 382 -3.25 -0.84 -12.03
CA GLY A 382 -3.67 0.51 -12.34
C GLY A 382 -4.43 0.62 -13.66
N ASP A 383 -5.27 1.66 -13.78
CA ASP A 383 -5.93 2.05 -15.03
C ASP A 383 -5.85 3.56 -15.27
N THR A 384 -6.06 3.95 -16.54
CA THR A 384 -6.09 5.34 -17.01
C THR A 384 -7.45 5.69 -17.60
N LEU A 385 -8.52 5.03 -17.15
CA LEU A 385 -9.86 5.16 -17.75
C LEU A 385 -10.55 6.48 -17.40
N LEU A 386 -10.19 7.06 -16.26
CA LEU A 386 -10.75 8.32 -15.78
C LEU A 386 -9.63 9.33 -15.51
N ASP A 387 -9.89 10.55 -15.94
CA ASP A 387 -9.03 11.69 -15.65
C ASP A 387 -8.89 11.93 -14.15
N LEU A 388 -7.78 12.57 -13.79
CA LEU A 388 -7.54 12.98 -12.42
C LEU A 388 -8.63 13.96 -11.95
N PRO A 389 -9.37 13.65 -10.86
CA PRO A 389 -10.44 14.51 -10.38
C PRO A 389 -9.88 15.81 -9.79
N ASP A 390 -10.77 16.75 -9.47
CA ASP A 390 -10.39 17.89 -8.63
C ASP A 390 -9.78 17.40 -7.30
N PRO A 391 -8.66 17.97 -6.82
CA PRO A 391 -7.98 17.49 -5.62
C PRO A 391 -8.79 17.66 -4.32
N THR A 392 -9.89 18.42 -4.35
CA THR A 392 -10.86 18.52 -3.24
C THR A 392 -11.85 17.34 -3.20
N LYS A 393 -11.87 16.49 -4.23
CA LYS A 393 -12.81 15.37 -4.37
C LYS A 393 -12.11 14.02 -4.19
N ASP A 394 -12.88 13.03 -3.74
CA ASP A 394 -12.41 11.66 -3.69
C ASP A 394 -12.19 11.07 -5.09
N SER A 395 -11.26 10.11 -5.16
CA SER A 395 -11.02 9.35 -6.39
C SER A 395 -12.21 8.44 -6.70
N PRO A 396 -12.69 8.41 -7.96
CA PRO A 396 -13.81 7.57 -8.34
C PRO A 396 -13.47 6.09 -8.20
N ILE A 397 -14.36 5.36 -7.54
CA ILE A 397 -14.24 3.91 -7.27
C ILE A 397 -15.00 3.14 -8.35
N ASP A 398 -14.37 2.14 -8.93
CA ASP A 398 -15.02 1.09 -9.69
C ASP A 398 -15.38 -0.07 -8.77
N GLU A 399 -16.67 -0.24 -8.48
CA GLU A 399 -17.18 -1.28 -7.59
C GLU A 399 -16.86 -2.69 -8.10
N GLY A 400 -16.89 -2.89 -9.43
CA GLY A 400 -16.63 -4.18 -10.05
C GLY A 400 -15.18 -4.62 -9.83
N LYS A 401 -14.22 -3.69 -9.99
CA LYS A 401 -12.81 -3.97 -9.68
C LYS A 401 -12.58 -4.33 -8.21
N CYS A 402 -13.25 -3.65 -7.29
CA CYS A 402 -13.17 -3.99 -5.87
C CYS A 402 -13.79 -5.36 -5.55
N GLU A 403 -14.88 -5.73 -6.23
CA GLU A 403 -15.50 -7.05 -6.11
C GLU A 403 -14.60 -8.16 -6.65
N GLU A 404 -13.92 -7.93 -7.78
CA GLU A 404 -12.92 -8.86 -8.32
C GLU A 404 -11.75 -9.07 -7.36
N LEU A 405 -11.24 -8.00 -6.74
CA LEU A 405 -10.19 -8.11 -5.71
C LEU A 405 -10.62 -9.01 -4.56
N PHE A 406 -11.83 -8.78 -4.02
CA PHE A 406 -12.35 -9.59 -2.92
C PHE A 406 -12.58 -11.04 -3.35
N LYS A 407 -13.19 -11.24 -4.52
CA LYS A 407 -13.50 -12.56 -5.09
C LYS A 407 -12.24 -13.41 -5.28
N PHE A 408 -11.23 -12.89 -5.98
CA PHE A 408 -10.05 -13.69 -6.33
C PHE A 408 -9.11 -13.87 -5.14
N ALA A 409 -8.95 -12.86 -4.27
CA ALA A 409 -8.23 -13.05 -3.01
C ALA A 409 -8.95 -14.06 -2.09
N GLY A 410 -10.28 -14.07 -2.09
CA GLY A 410 -11.09 -15.07 -1.38
C GLY A 410 -10.92 -16.49 -1.94
N LYS A 411 -10.81 -16.65 -3.27
CA LYS A 411 -10.48 -17.96 -3.86
C LYS A 411 -9.10 -18.46 -3.43
N LEU A 412 -8.12 -17.57 -3.23
CA LEU A 412 -6.80 -17.94 -2.74
C LEU A 412 -6.77 -18.23 -1.23
N SER A 413 -7.63 -17.58 -0.44
CA SER A 413 -7.63 -17.66 1.03
C SER A 413 -9.04 -17.84 1.61
N ASN A 414 -9.27 -18.97 2.27
CA ASN A 414 -10.52 -19.25 3.00
C ASN A 414 -10.78 -18.23 4.12
N SER A 415 -9.72 -17.70 4.75
CA SER A 415 -9.85 -16.66 5.79
C SER A 415 -10.39 -15.35 5.23
N ILE A 416 -9.97 -14.97 4.00
CA ILE A 416 -10.50 -13.82 3.27
C ILE A 416 -11.94 -14.09 2.81
N ALA A 417 -12.20 -15.27 2.21
CA ALA A 417 -13.52 -15.62 1.68
C ALA A 417 -14.64 -15.60 2.73
N LYS A 418 -14.34 -16.01 3.96
CA LYS A 418 -15.28 -15.99 5.09
C LYS A 418 -15.35 -14.63 5.81
N GLY A 419 -14.46 -13.70 5.45
CA GLY A 419 -14.42 -12.36 5.97
C GLY A 419 -15.41 -11.42 5.28
N HIS A 420 -15.19 -10.12 5.44
CA HIS A 420 -15.93 -9.08 4.74
C HIS A 420 -15.04 -7.87 4.42
N THR A 421 -15.40 -7.15 3.37
CA THR A 421 -14.72 -5.89 3.01
C THR A 421 -15.08 -4.79 4.02
N LEU A 422 -14.06 -4.19 4.61
CA LEU A 422 -14.19 -3.01 5.50
C LEU A 422 -14.28 -1.72 4.69
N LEU A 423 -13.43 -1.60 3.67
CA LEU A 423 -13.29 -0.41 2.84
C LEU A 423 -13.06 -0.81 1.40
N LYS A 424 -13.75 -0.13 0.48
CA LYS A 424 -13.44 -0.09 -0.95
C LYS A 424 -12.92 1.30 -1.29
N GLN A 425 -11.84 1.39 -2.04
CA GLN A 425 -11.22 2.67 -2.33
C GLN A 425 -10.43 2.66 -3.64
N ALA A 426 -10.22 3.85 -4.18
CA ALA A 426 -9.30 4.12 -5.27
C ALA A 426 -8.39 5.30 -4.92
N CYS A 427 -7.21 5.32 -5.55
CA CYS A 427 -6.30 6.46 -5.50
C CYS A 427 -5.50 6.57 -6.81
N TYR A 428 -4.90 7.73 -7.06
CA TYR A 428 -4.00 7.92 -8.19
C TYR A 428 -2.54 7.91 -7.72
N LEU A 429 -1.73 7.06 -8.33
CA LEU A 429 -0.28 7.05 -8.17
C LEU A 429 0.33 8.15 -9.07
N PRO A 430 1.32 8.91 -8.58
CA PRO A 430 2.04 9.89 -9.40
C PRO A 430 3.08 9.18 -10.28
N VAL A 431 2.76 8.96 -11.55
CA VAL A 431 3.65 8.29 -12.50
C VAL A 431 4.38 9.32 -13.33
N LEU A 432 5.70 9.19 -13.41
CA LEU A 432 6.54 10.00 -14.27
C LEU A 432 6.55 9.42 -15.70
N ASN A 433 6.10 10.20 -16.68
CA ASN A 433 5.95 9.82 -18.08
C ASN A 433 7.15 10.29 -18.92
N VAL A 434 8.36 9.89 -18.53
CA VAL A 434 9.55 10.09 -19.37
C VAL A 434 10.23 8.75 -19.63
N PRO A 435 10.47 8.38 -20.91
CA PRO A 435 11.07 7.07 -21.24
C PRO A 435 12.46 6.83 -20.62
N THR A 436 13.17 7.90 -20.29
CA THR A 436 14.58 7.86 -19.84
C THR A 436 14.73 7.84 -18.31
N SER A 437 13.64 7.99 -17.56
CA SER A 437 13.67 7.98 -16.08
C SER A 437 12.39 7.40 -15.51
N SER A 438 12.52 6.52 -14.53
CA SER A 438 11.42 5.94 -13.76
C SER A 438 11.41 6.40 -12.29
N GLY A 439 12.33 7.30 -11.91
CA GLY A 439 12.47 7.79 -10.54
C GLY A 439 11.62 9.04 -10.27
N PRO A 440 11.41 9.43 -9.01
CA PRO A 440 10.73 10.69 -8.71
C PRO A 440 11.52 11.90 -9.20
N LEU A 441 10.85 13.02 -9.40
CA LEU A 441 11.49 14.32 -9.58
C LEU A 441 11.71 14.97 -8.21
N LEU A 442 12.98 15.25 -7.89
CA LEU A 442 13.43 15.79 -6.61
C LEU A 442 14.41 16.94 -6.84
N GLY A 443 14.13 18.11 -6.26
CA GLY A 443 15.06 19.24 -6.22
C GLY A 443 14.50 20.52 -6.81
N GLN A 444 15.38 21.46 -7.14
CA GLN A 444 14.99 22.74 -7.73
C GLN A 444 14.61 22.57 -9.20
N THR A 445 13.61 23.31 -9.66
CA THR A 445 13.28 23.41 -11.09
C THR A 445 14.26 24.36 -11.80
N ASN A 446 14.00 24.68 -13.05
CA ASN A 446 14.73 25.75 -13.76
C ASN A 446 14.30 27.17 -13.33
N VAL A 447 13.33 27.30 -12.42
CA VAL A 447 12.87 28.57 -11.86
C VAL A 447 13.39 28.71 -10.42
N ASP A 448 13.98 29.87 -10.11
CA ASP A 448 14.46 30.17 -8.77
C ASP A 448 13.32 30.14 -7.75
N ASN A 449 13.62 29.65 -6.54
CA ASN A 449 12.68 29.46 -5.42
C ASN A 449 11.57 28.40 -5.65
N LEU A 450 11.55 27.71 -6.78
CA LEU A 450 10.57 26.65 -7.06
C LEU A 450 11.23 25.27 -7.03
N TYR A 451 10.64 24.37 -6.25
CA TYR A 451 11.14 23.02 -6.02
C TYR A 451 10.04 21.99 -6.24
N LEU A 452 10.41 20.78 -6.64
CA LEU A 452 9.49 19.68 -6.89
C LEU A 452 9.94 18.44 -6.12
N ALA A 453 8.97 17.76 -5.50
CA ALA A 453 9.12 16.46 -4.88
C ALA A 453 7.90 15.58 -5.17
N SER A 454 7.88 14.92 -6.32
CA SER A 454 6.73 14.12 -6.79
C SER A 454 7.15 13.05 -7.80
N GLY A 455 6.22 12.22 -8.28
CA GLY A 455 6.50 11.20 -9.31
C GLY A 455 7.01 9.86 -8.74
N HIS A 456 6.78 9.59 -7.46
CA HIS A 456 7.30 8.39 -6.78
C HIS A 456 6.63 7.07 -7.16
N SER A 457 5.63 7.07 -8.04
CA SER A 457 4.88 5.88 -8.45
C SER A 457 4.39 5.06 -7.23
N CYS A 458 4.49 3.74 -7.27
CA CYS A 458 4.18 2.82 -6.16
C CYS A 458 5.17 2.91 -4.98
N TRP A 459 6.38 3.47 -5.17
CA TRP A 459 7.43 3.50 -4.14
C TRP A 459 7.38 4.74 -3.23
N GLY A 460 6.34 5.56 -3.33
CA GLY A 460 6.20 6.79 -2.53
C GLY A 460 6.24 6.58 -1.02
N ILE A 461 5.71 5.46 -0.51
CA ILE A 461 5.78 5.17 0.93
C ILE A 461 7.21 4.82 1.34
N ASN A 462 7.88 3.95 0.57
CA ASN A 462 9.26 3.57 0.87
C ASN A 462 10.18 4.80 0.82
N ASN A 463 10.12 5.59 -0.25
CA ASN A 463 11.06 6.66 -0.54
C ASN A 463 10.74 8.00 0.16
N SER A 464 9.66 8.07 0.95
CA SER A 464 9.21 9.34 1.54
C SER A 464 10.23 9.98 2.47
N VAL A 465 10.91 9.14 3.26
CA VAL A 465 11.82 9.56 4.32
C VAL A 465 13.09 10.14 3.72
N ILE A 466 13.74 9.41 2.80
CA ILE A 466 14.91 9.95 2.10
C ILE A 466 14.57 11.16 1.22
N SER A 467 13.40 11.16 0.56
CA SER A 467 12.98 12.31 -0.25
C SER A 467 12.83 13.57 0.61
N GLY A 468 12.19 13.46 1.79
CA GLY A 468 12.07 14.58 2.72
C GLY A 468 13.42 15.09 3.22
N LYS A 469 14.35 14.18 3.53
CA LYS A 469 15.73 14.52 3.91
C LYS A 469 16.45 15.26 2.79
N ILE A 470 16.46 14.71 1.58
CA ILE A 470 17.06 15.35 0.39
C ILE A 470 16.49 16.75 0.18
N MET A 471 15.16 16.90 0.23
CA MET A 471 14.55 18.22 0.05
C MET A 471 15.00 19.21 1.14
N SER A 472 15.18 18.77 2.39
CA SER A 472 15.72 19.65 3.43
C SER A 472 17.15 20.11 3.16
N GLU A 473 17.99 19.23 2.62
CA GLU A 473 19.39 19.52 2.25
C GLU A 473 19.43 20.45 1.04
N VAL A 474 18.64 20.18 0.00
CA VAL A 474 18.54 21.05 -1.18
C VAL A 474 18.11 22.47 -0.78
N ILE A 475 17.10 22.60 0.10
CA ILE A 475 16.56 23.91 0.50
C ILE A 475 17.54 24.69 1.40
N LEU A 476 18.25 24.02 2.32
CA LEU A 476 19.04 24.71 3.36
C LEU A 476 20.56 24.69 3.11
N ASP A 477 21.04 23.71 2.35
CA ASP A 477 22.44 23.56 1.96
C ASP A 477 22.69 23.87 0.48
N GLY A 478 21.65 23.87 -0.36
CA GLY A 478 21.75 24.07 -1.81
C GLY A 478 22.19 22.82 -2.57
N VAL A 479 22.35 21.68 -1.89
CA VAL A 479 22.81 20.42 -2.49
C VAL A 479 22.24 19.22 -1.74
N ALA A 480 21.93 18.14 -2.46
CA ALA A 480 21.57 16.85 -1.85
C ALA A 480 22.83 16.12 -1.40
N ALA A 481 22.99 15.93 -0.09
CA ALA A 481 24.17 15.28 0.50
C ALA A 481 23.93 13.80 0.79
N SER A 482 22.70 13.41 1.11
CA SER A 482 22.36 12.04 1.52
C SER A 482 22.31 11.05 0.36
N ALA A 483 21.90 11.47 -0.84
CA ALA A 483 21.87 10.62 -2.03
C ALA A 483 21.96 11.46 -3.31
N PRO A 484 22.53 10.92 -4.40
CA PRO A 484 22.64 11.62 -5.66
C PRO A 484 21.27 11.78 -6.33
N ILE A 485 20.99 12.99 -6.80
CA ILE A 485 19.74 13.34 -7.49
C ILE A 485 19.97 13.86 -8.90
N ASP A 486 21.18 13.75 -9.46
CA ASP A 486 21.56 14.26 -10.79
C ASP A 486 20.65 13.75 -11.93
N LYS A 487 20.03 12.57 -11.77
CA LYS A 487 19.06 12.00 -12.73
C LYS A 487 17.59 12.19 -12.32
N LEU A 488 17.36 12.84 -11.18
CA LEU A 488 16.06 13.10 -10.58
C LEU A 488 15.72 14.60 -10.61
N GLU A 489 16.64 15.46 -11.05
CA GLU A 489 16.43 16.91 -11.03
C GLU A 489 15.32 17.32 -12.02
N PRO A 490 14.28 18.07 -11.57
CA PRO A 490 13.14 18.47 -12.40
C PRO A 490 13.53 19.21 -13.68
N LYS A 491 14.55 20.08 -13.59
CA LYS A 491 15.05 20.93 -14.68
C LYS A 491 15.55 20.16 -15.93
N ILE A 492 15.76 18.85 -15.80
CA ILE A 492 16.17 17.97 -16.91
C ILE A 492 14.96 17.56 -17.76
N PHE A 493 13.77 17.55 -17.18
CA PHE A 493 12.60 16.88 -17.75
C PHE A 493 11.50 17.84 -18.22
N PHE A 494 11.42 19.05 -17.68
CA PHE A 494 10.46 20.06 -18.13
C PHE A 494 10.88 21.49 -17.77
N ASP A 495 10.21 22.45 -18.41
CA ASP A 495 10.34 23.88 -18.12
C ASP A 495 9.20 24.34 -17.19
N ALA A 496 9.56 24.75 -15.97
CA ALA A 496 8.62 25.22 -14.96
C ALA A 496 8.24 26.70 -15.08
N SER A 497 8.79 27.44 -16.06
CA SER A 497 8.42 28.83 -16.32
C SER A 497 7.07 28.96 -17.03
N GLN A 498 6.64 27.90 -17.73
CA GLN A 498 5.31 27.80 -18.34
C GLN A 498 4.27 27.43 -17.27
N LEU A 499 3.80 28.44 -16.54
CA LEU A 499 2.72 28.25 -15.57
C LEU A 499 1.39 28.03 -16.30
N SER A 500 0.55 27.15 -15.76
CA SER A 500 -0.82 26.97 -16.27
C SER A 500 -1.59 28.29 -16.11
N SER A 501 -2.10 28.84 -17.21
CA SER A 501 -3.14 29.87 -17.14
C SER A 501 -4.39 29.26 -16.49
N PRO A 502 -5.08 29.98 -15.58
CA PRO A 502 -6.25 29.48 -14.85
C PRO A 502 -7.40 29.04 -15.75
#